data_AF-A0A151EEL9-F1
#
_entry.id   AF-A0A151EEL9-F1
#
_cell.length_a   1.000
_cell.length_b   1.000
_cell.length_c   1.000
_cell.angle_alpha   90.00
_cell.angle_beta   90.00
_cell.angle_gamma   90.00
#
_symmetry.space_group_name_H-M   'P 1'
#
loop_
_entity.id
_entity.type
_entity.pdbx_description
1 polymer ?
#
loop_
_entity_poly.entity_id
_entity_poly.type
_entity_poly.pdbx_seq_one_letter_code
_entity_poly.pdbx_strand_id
1 'polypeptide(L)'
;MGMKEIYVKDLDLGHKRRLIKKLYKVKKSKEYPIGLKFCIQYLYQRNDEWLEIVRIDNYLHQNKPGTHIHLFNKEQVKREELTFKEAEIRAEETAEKIIGFLEGEKNGKD
;
A
#
# COMPACT_ATOMS: atom_id res chain seq x y z
N MET A 1 -0.85 3.71 -24.11
CA MET A 1 -1.07 4.97 -23.36
C MET A 1 0.21 5.27 -22.58
N GLY A 2 0.78 6.48 -22.72
CA GLY A 2 2.02 6.83 -22.02
C GLY A 2 1.78 7.04 -20.53
N MET A 3 2.50 6.30 -19.69
CA MET A 3 2.62 6.57 -18.25
C MET A 3 3.94 7.31 -18.02
N LYS A 4 3.90 8.45 -17.33
CA LYS A 4 5.13 9.18 -16.95
C LYS A 4 5.36 9.02 -15.46
N GLU A 5 6.52 8.52 -15.09
CA GLU A 5 6.94 8.45 -13.70
C GLU A 5 7.02 9.85 -13.10
N ILE A 6 6.37 10.03 -11.94
CA ILE A 6 6.53 11.22 -11.09
C ILE A 6 7.46 10.87 -9.93
N TYR A 7 7.21 9.72 -9.28
CA TYR A 7 7.94 9.30 -8.10
C TYR A 7 7.87 7.78 -7.95
N VAL A 8 9.02 7.11 -8.03
CA VAL A 8 9.16 5.70 -7.67
C VAL A 8 10.33 5.56 -6.71
N LYS A 9 10.04 5.06 -5.51
CA LYS A 9 11.05 4.79 -4.49
C LYS A 9 10.73 3.50 -3.75
N ASP A 10 11.78 2.75 -3.47
CA ASP A 10 11.81 1.67 -2.48
C ASP A 10 12.62 2.22 -1.30
N LEU A 11 11.96 2.45 -0.18
CA LEU A 11 12.54 3.07 1.01
C LEU A 11 12.76 1.98 2.06
N ASP A 12 14.03 1.76 2.43
CA ASP A 12 14.36 0.98 3.62
C ASP A 12 14.09 1.83 4.87
N LEU A 13 13.15 1.39 5.70
CA LEU A 13 12.77 2.08 6.94
C LEU A 13 13.55 1.53 8.14
N GLY A 14 14.45 0.57 7.94
CA GLY A 14 15.11 -0.17 9.01
C GLY A 14 14.14 -1.15 9.70
N HIS A 15 14.65 -1.86 10.72
CA HIS A 15 13.84 -2.75 11.55
C HIS A 15 12.93 -3.71 10.77
N LYS A 16 13.46 -4.32 9.69
CA LYS A 16 12.75 -5.27 8.83
C LYS A 16 11.54 -4.65 8.12
N ARG A 17 11.50 -3.33 7.92
CA ARG A 17 10.40 -2.61 7.27
C ARG A 17 10.85 -1.98 5.97
N ARG A 18 9.99 -2.00 4.96
CA ARG A 18 10.19 -1.27 3.70
C ARG A 18 8.91 -0.58 3.25
N LEU A 19 9.05 0.57 2.62
CA LEU A 19 7.96 1.31 2.02
C LEU A 19 8.23 1.57 0.54
N ILE A 20 7.44 0.93 -0.31
CA ILE A 20 7.47 1.12 -1.75
C ILE A 20 6.41 2.13 -2.12
N LYS A 21 6.81 3.16 -2.86
CA LYS A 21 5.95 4.27 -3.28
C LYS A 21 6.07 4.43 -4.77
N LYS A 22 4.94 4.31 -5.47
CA LYS A 22 4.86 4.49 -6.93
C LYS A 22 3.77 5.50 -7.25
N LEU A 23 4.14 6.54 -8.00
CA LEU A 23 3.24 7.60 -8.48
C LEU A 23 3.56 7.93 -9.93
N TYR A 24 2.54 7.85 -10.77
CA TYR A 24 2.63 8.09 -12.20
C TYR A 24 1.61 9.13 -12.63
N LYS A 25 2.03 10.00 -13.56
CA LYS A 25 1.12 10.81 -14.35
C LYS A 25 0.54 9.94 -15.45
N VAL A 26 -0.78 9.92 -15.55
CA VAL A 26 -1.52 9.19 -16.59
C VAL A 26 -2.49 10.14 -17.31
N LYS A 27 -2.93 9.77 -18.51
CA LYS A 27 -3.99 10.52 -19.20
C LYS A 27 -5.24 10.47 -18.33
N LYS A 28 -5.88 11.63 -18.12
CA LYS A 28 -7.18 11.68 -17.45
C LYS A 28 -8.17 10.79 -18.19
N SER A 29 -8.86 9.94 -17.45
CA SER A 29 -9.88 9.02 -17.96
C SER A 29 -10.96 8.83 -16.89
N LYS A 30 -12.02 8.07 -17.21
CA LYS A 30 -13.01 7.66 -16.20
C LYS A 30 -12.38 6.84 -15.05
N GLU A 31 -11.27 6.17 -15.35
CA GLU A 31 -10.52 5.31 -14.44
C GLU A 31 -9.60 6.13 -13.53
N TYR A 32 -9.00 7.17 -14.09
CA TYR A 32 -8.09 8.08 -13.41
C TYR A 32 -8.55 9.54 -13.63
N PRO A 33 -9.62 9.99 -12.96
CA PRO A 33 -10.23 11.31 -13.21
C PRO A 33 -9.25 12.46 -12.91
N ILE A 34 -8.38 12.27 -11.93
CA ILE A 34 -7.34 13.23 -11.55
C ILE A 34 -6.06 13.10 -12.40
N GLY A 35 -5.95 12.07 -13.26
CA GLY A 35 -4.76 11.83 -14.09
C GLY A 35 -3.54 11.34 -13.31
N LEU A 36 -3.77 10.74 -12.14
CA LEU A 36 -2.73 10.13 -11.31
C LEU A 36 -3.05 8.65 -11.08
N LYS A 37 -2.02 7.82 -11.20
CA LYS A 37 -2.04 6.41 -10.84
C LYS A 37 -0.99 6.19 -9.76
N PHE A 38 -1.35 5.52 -8.67
CA PHE A 38 -0.42 5.28 -7.57
C PHE A 38 -0.59 3.92 -6.91
N CYS A 39 0.47 3.50 -6.22
CA CYS A 39 0.50 2.34 -5.35
C CYS A 39 1.52 2.58 -4.23
N ILE A 40 1.08 2.38 -2.99
CA ILE A 40 1.87 2.38 -1.77
C ILE A 40 1.87 0.95 -1.24
N GLN A 41 3.03 0.36 -0.99
CA GLN A 41 3.17 -0.97 -0.40
C GLN A 41 4.06 -0.88 0.83
N TYR A 42 3.56 -1.35 1.97
CA TYR A 42 4.33 -1.49 3.20
C TYR A 42 4.68 -2.96 3.39
N LEU A 43 5.97 -3.26 3.45
CA LEU A 43 6.49 -4.61 3.60
C LEU A 43 7.14 -4.80 4.97
N TYR A 44 7.01 -6.02 5.51
CA TYR A 44 7.66 -6.43 6.75
C TYR A 44 8.36 -7.77 6.55
N GLN A 45 9.62 -7.87 6.99
CA GLN A 45 10.39 -9.10 6.88
C GLN A 45 10.15 -10.01 8.09
N ARG A 46 9.66 -11.22 7.84
CA ARG A 46 9.46 -12.26 8.86
C ARG A 46 9.97 -13.59 8.34
N ASN A 47 10.78 -14.29 9.15
CA ASN A 47 11.38 -15.59 8.78
C ASN A 47 12.11 -15.53 7.41
N ASP A 48 12.90 -14.48 7.21
CA ASP A 48 13.63 -14.18 5.96
C ASP A 48 12.78 -13.90 4.71
N GLU A 49 11.45 -13.89 4.84
CA GLU A 49 10.50 -13.55 3.77
C GLU A 49 9.96 -12.13 3.93
N TRP A 50 9.77 -11.42 2.81
CA TRP A 50 9.10 -10.13 2.80
C TRP A 50 7.59 -10.32 2.61
N LEU A 51 6.82 -9.90 3.62
CA LEU A 51 5.37 -9.96 3.60
C LEU A 51 4.80 -8.59 3.21
N GLU A 52 3.85 -8.56 2.28
CA GLU A 52 3.03 -7.37 2.01
C GLU A 52 2.03 -7.18 3.14
N ILE A 53 2.29 -6.20 4.01
CA ILE A 53 1.44 -5.93 5.18
C ILE A 53 0.23 -5.10 4.79
N VAL A 54 0.48 -4.05 4.00
CA VAL A 54 -0.55 -3.16 3.47
C VAL A 54 -0.19 -2.79 2.04
N ARG A 55 -1.17 -2.83 1.15
CA ARG A 55 -1.10 -2.15 -0.14
C ARG A 55 -2.27 -1.22 -0.32
N ILE A 56 -1.98 0.04 -0.66
CA ILE A 56 -2.99 1.04 -1.01
C ILE A 56 -2.73 1.53 -2.43
N ASP A 57 -3.65 1.27 -3.33
CA ASP A 57 -3.52 1.62 -4.75
C ASP A 57 -4.84 2.11 -5.34
N ASN A 58 -4.77 2.90 -6.41
CA ASN A 58 -5.95 3.33 -7.14
C ASN A 58 -6.11 2.60 -8.47
N TYR A 59 -5.65 1.34 -8.53
CA TYR A 59 -5.74 0.56 -9.76
C TYR A 59 -7.20 0.15 -10.00
N LEU A 60 -7.55 -0.08 -11.26
CA LEU A 60 -8.90 -0.52 -11.58
C LEU A 60 -9.14 -1.93 -11.08
N HIS A 61 -10.12 -2.05 -10.20
CA HIS A 61 -10.70 -3.33 -9.83
C HIS A 61 -12.15 -3.39 -10.31
N GLN A 62 -12.43 -4.35 -11.20
CA GLN A 62 -13.76 -4.59 -11.76
C GLN A 62 -14.40 -3.33 -12.40
N ASN A 63 -13.61 -2.54 -13.13
CA ASN A 63 -14.03 -1.30 -13.79
C ASN A 63 -14.57 -0.20 -12.87
N LYS A 64 -14.34 -0.30 -11.55
CA LYS A 64 -14.72 0.74 -10.60
C LYS A 64 -13.47 1.54 -10.20
N PRO A 65 -13.43 2.86 -10.44
CA PRO A 65 -12.37 3.71 -9.94
C PRO A 65 -12.50 3.84 -8.40
N GLY A 66 -11.41 4.29 -7.77
CA GLY A 66 -11.32 4.51 -6.33
C GLY A 66 -10.00 3.98 -5.76
N THR A 67 -9.73 4.25 -4.49
CA THR A 67 -8.56 3.70 -3.80
C THR A 67 -8.93 2.41 -3.06
N HIS A 68 -8.09 1.41 -3.22
CA HIS A 68 -8.22 0.07 -2.68
C HIS A 68 -7.22 -0.12 -1.56
N ILE A 69 -7.68 -0.65 -0.43
CA ILE A 69 -6.84 -0.99 0.71
C ILE A 69 -6.84 -2.51 0.84
N HIS A 70 -5.69 -3.10 0.53
CA HIS A 70 -5.37 -4.52 0.71
C HIS A 70 -4.61 -4.68 2.02
N LEU A 71 -5.06 -5.61 2.85
CA LEU A 71 -4.46 -5.89 4.15
C LEU A 71 -3.96 -7.34 4.18
N PHE A 72 -2.85 -7.56 4.87
CA PHE A 72 -2.31 -8.90 5.09
C PHE A 72 -3.35 -9.86 5.67
N ASN A 73 -3.43 -11.06 5.09
CA ASN A 73 -4.40 -12.10 5.46
C ASN A 73 -5.87 -11.64 5.48
N LYS A 74 -6.25 -10.65 4.64
CA LYS A 74 -7.65 -10.26 4.44
C LYS A 74 -8.02 -10.37 2.97
N GLU A 75 -9.07 -11.13 2.70
CA GLU A 75 -9.64 -11.26 1.36
C GLU A 75 -10.47 -10.03 0.95
N GLN A 76 -11.07 -9.36 1.94
CA GLN A 76 -11.91 -8.18 1.68
C GLN A 76 -11.06 -6.93 1.45
N VAL A 77 -11.19 -6.36 0.25
CA VAL A 77 -10.58 -5.08 -0.11
C VAL A 77 -11.50 -3.95 0.32
N LYS A 78 -11.00 -3.05 1.18
CA LYS A 78 -11.73 -1.84 1.54
C LYS A 78 -11.57 -0.78 0.47
N ARG A 79 -12.60 0.04 0.27
CA ARG A 79 -12.58 1.17 -0.67
C ARG A 79 -12.74 2.47 0.08
N GLU A 80 -11.84 3.40 -0.21
CA GLU A 80 -11.81 4.73 0.38
C GLU A 80 -11.31 5.70 -0.68
N GLU A 81 -11.72 6.96 -0.65
CA GLU A 81 -11.15 7.97 -1.53
C GLU A 81 -9.97 8.62 -0.81
N LEU A 82 -8.75 8.34 -1.29
CA LEU A 82 -7.51 8.83 -0.70
C LEU A 82 -6.63 9.47 -1.78
N THR A 83 -6.01 10.58 -1.44
CA THR A 83 -4.87 11.11 -2.19
C THR A 83 -3.63 10.25 -1.97
N PHE A 84 -2.59 10.46 -2.80
CA PHE A 84 -1.31 9.76 -2.63
C PHE A 84 -0.70 9.97 -1.23
N LYS A 85 -0.82 11.18 -0.66
CA LYS A 85 -0.24 11.49 0.66
C LYS A 85 -1.05 10.87 1.80
N GLU A 86 -2.38 10.87 1.69
CA GLU A 86 -3.25 10.21 2.66
C GLU A 86 -3.06 8.69 2.61
N ALA A 87 -2.90 8.12 1.41
CA ALA A 87 -2.59 6.70 1.22
C ALA A 87 -1.25 6.31 1.85
N GLU A 88 -0.22 7.15 1.75
CA GLU A 88 1.06 6.96 2.44
C GLU A 88 0.88 6.87 3.96
N ILE A 89 0.29 7.90 4.57
CA ILE A 89 0.07 7.97 6.02
C ILE A 89 -0.75 6.77 6.49
N ARG A 90 -1.84 6.45 5.76
CA ARG A 90 -2.71 5.33 6.11
C ARG A 90 -1.99 3.99 6.03
N ALA A 91 -1.13 3.80 5.02
CA ALA A 91 -0.37 2.56 4.86
C ALA A 91 0.57 2.35 6.05
N GLU A 92 1.30 3.39 6.46
CA GLU A 92 2.22 3.36 7.61
C GLU A 92 1.46 3.06 8.91
N GLU A 93 0.43 3.84 9.24
CA GLU A 93 -0.36 3.65 10.47
C GLU A 93 -1.01 2.27 10.56
N THR A 94 -1.49 1.76 9.43
CA THR A 94 -2.15 0.44 9.38
C THR A 94 -1.12 -0.68 9.48
N ALA A 95 0.03 -0.53 8.82
CA ALA A 95 1.08 -1.52 8.87
C ALA A 95 1.66 -1.67 10.28
N GLU A 96 1.95 -0.58 10.98
CA GLU A 96 2.50 -0.66 12.35
C GLU A 96 1.53 -1.35 13.33
N LYS A 97 0.22 -1.17 13.17
CA LYS A 97 -0.78 -1.90 13.97
C LYS A 97 -0.74 -3.41 13.70
N ILE A 98 -0.64 -3.80 12.43
CA ILE A 98 -0.57 -5.22 12.05
C ILE A 98 0.75 -5.84 12.52
N ILE A 99 1.87 -5.13 12.33
CA ILE A 99 3.19 -5.58 12.78
C ILE A 99 3.20 -5.76 14.30
N GLY A 100 2.69 -4.78 15.06
CA GLY A 100 2.60 -4.89 16.52
C GLY A 100 1.79 -6.12 16.98
N PHE A 101 0.72 -6.48 16.26
CA PHE A 101 -0.01 -7.72 16.51
C PHE A 101 0.83 -8.97 16.20
N LEU A 102 1.50 -9.02 15.04
CA LEU A 102 2.33 -10.16 14.63
C LEU A 102 3.55 -10.37 15.55
N GLU A 103 4.12 -9.29 16.08
CA GLU A 103 5.22 -9.32 17.05
C GLU A 103 4.70 -9.69 18.45
N GLY A 104 3.51 -9.22 18.83
CA GLY A 104 2.86 -9.54 20.11
C GLY A 104 2.43 -11.01 20.23
N GLU A 105 1.96 -11.64 19.15
CA GLU A 105 1.65 -13.08 19.11
C GLU A 105 2.88 -13.96 19.42
N LYS A 106 4.09 -13.42 19.23
CA LYS A 106 5.34 -14.14 19.49
C LYS A 106 5.67 -14.25 20.99
N ASN A 107 5.11 -13.36 21.81
CA ASN A 107 5.37 -13.29 23.26
C ASN A 107 4.25 -13.94 24.11
N GLY A 108 3.24 -14.53 23.47
CA GLY A 108 2.08 -15.15 24.12
C GLY A 108 2.02 -16.68 24.03
N LYS A 109 3.14 -17.33 23.70
CA LYS A 109 3.28 -18.79 23.71
C LYS A 109 4.40 -19.19 24.68
N ASP A 110 4.12 -19.07 25.97
CA ASP A 110 4.83 -19.77 27.04
C ASP A 110 3.83 -20.70 27.76
#